data_AF-A0A973JAB3-F1
#
_entry.id   AF-A0A973JAB3-F1
#
_cell.length_a   1.000
_cell.length_b   1.000
_cell.length_c   1.000
_cell.angle_alpha   90.00
_cell.angle_beta   90.00
_cell.angle_gamma   90.00
#
_symmetry.space_group_name_H-M   'P 1'
#
loop_
_entity.id
_entity.type
_entity.pdbx_description
1 polymer ?
#
loop_
_entity_poly.entity_id
_entity_poly.type
_entity_poly.pdbx_seq_one_letter_code
_entity_poly.pdbx_strand_id
1 'polypeptide(L)' 'MEIDTAKEYNKVVVSVKGKIDAVTAPEFEKILSDLIIQGEKAFLLNFSGLEYIS' A
#
# COMPACT_ATOMS: atom_id res chain seq x y z
N MET A 1 9.64 2.43 5.77
CA MET A 1 8.28 2.62 5.24
C MET A 1 7.36 1.85 6.18
N GLU A 2 6.23 2.44 6.55
CA GLU A 2 5.19 1.73 7.31
C GLU A 2 3.97 1.59 6.40
N ILE A 3 3.39 0.40 6.34
CA ILE A 3 2.19 0.11 5.57
C ILE A 3 1.16 -0.50 6.51
N ASP A 4 -0.02 0.12 6.57
CA ASP A 4 -1.19 -0.41 7.26
C ASP A 4 -2.28 -0.74 6.23
N THR A 5 -2.97 -1.86 6.43
CA THR A 5 -4.03 -2.31 5.52
C THR A 5 -5.31 -2.57 6.29
N ALA A 6 -6.40 -1.94 5.86
CA ALA A 6 -7.73 -2.10 6.45
C ALA A 6 -8.76 -2.43 5.37
N LYS A 7 -9.63 -3.41 5.64
CA LYS A 7 -10.79 -3.69 4.78
C LYS A 7 -11.93 -2.75 5.14
N GLU A 8 -12.37 -1.95 4.19
CA GLU A 8 -13.51 -1.06 4.37
C GLU A 8 -14.51 -1.26 3.22
N TYR A 9 -15.72 -1.72 3.56
CA TYR A 9 -16.78 -1.99 2.58
C TYR A 9 -16.32 -2.92 1.45
N ASN A 10 -16.17 -2.39 0.23
CA ASN A 10 -15.81 -3.12 -0.97
C ASN A 10 -14.38 -2.82 -1.45
N LYS A 11 -13.53 -2.25 -0.60
CA LYS A 11 -12.15 -1.88 -0.92
C LYS A 11 -11.19 -2.17 0.23
N VAL A 12 -9.91 -2.29 -0.11
CA VAL A 12 -8.82 -2.30 0.87
C VAL A 12 -8.19 -0.92 0.90
N VAL A 13 -8.18 -0.30 2.07
CA VAL A 13 -7.41 0.93 2.33
C VAL A 13 -5.98 0.52 2.67
N VAL A 14 -5.01 1.04 1.93
CA VAL A 14 -3.57 0.84 2.15
C VAL A 14 -2.97 2.18 2.51
N SER A 15 -2.62 2.38 3.78
CA SER A 15 -2.02 3.63 4.26
C SER A 15 -0.51 3.49 4.28
N VAL A 16 0.19 4.39 3.59
CA VAL A 16 1.65 4.38 3.49
C VAL A 16 2.24 5.58 4.22
N LYS A 17 3.25 5.33 5.05
CA LYS A 17 4.02 6.37 5.75
C LYS A 17 5.52 6.24 5.50
N GLY A 18 6.20 7.39 5.50
CA GLY A 18 7.64 7.49 5.24
C GLY A 18 7.92 7.67 3.75
N LYS A 19 8.87 6.92 3.19
CA LYS A 19 9.29 7.07 1.79
C LYS A 19 9.07 5.79 0.98
N ILE A 20 8.78 5.97 -0.31
CA ILE A 20 8.86 4.93 -1.34
C ILE A 20 10.07 5.26 -2.21
N ASP A 21 11.07 4.40 -2.19
CA ASP A 21 12.33 4.53 -2.94
C ASP A 21 12.80 3.15 -3.44
N ALA A 22 13.96 3.10 -4.11
CA ALA A 22 14.51 1.86 -4.63
C ALA A 22 14.69 0.73 -3.58
N VAL A 23 14.75 1.08 -2.28
CA VAL A 23 14.88 0.09 -1.20
C VAL A 23 13.52 -0.42 -0.74
N THR A 24 12.51 0.45 -0.72
CA THR A 24 11.18 0.18 -0.13
C THR A 24 10.10 -0.19 -1.15
N ALA A 25 10.29 0.17 -2.43
CA ALA A 25 9.36 -0.16 -3.50
C ALA A 25 9.09 -1.68 -3.66
N PRO A 26 10.08 -2.59 -3.58
CA PRO A 26 9.81 -4.03 -3.69
C PRO A 26 8.89 -4.57 -2.58
N GLU A 27 8.99 -4.01 -1.37
CA GLU A 27 8.13 -4.38 -0.25
C GLU A 27 6.68 -3.92 -0.48
N PHE A 28 6.50 -2.67 -0.92
CA PHE A 28 5.20 -2.11 -1.25
C PHE A 28 4.51 -2.90 -2.37
N GLU A 29 5.23 -3.22 -3.45
CA GLU A 29 4.73 -4.03 -4.56
C GLU A 29 4.32 -5.43 -4.12
N LYS A 30 5.11 -6.07 -3.26
CA LYS A 30 4.80 -7.39 -2.73
C LYS A 30 3.48 -7.37 -1.94
N ILE A 31 3.27 -6.38 -1.08
CA ILE A 31 2.04 -6.27 -0.28
C ILE A 31 0.81 -6.09 -1.19
N LEU A 32 0.88 -5.21 -2.18
CA LEU A 32 -0.22 -5.03 -3.13
C LEU A 32 -0.47 -6.31 -3.96
N SER A 33 0.58 -6.98 -4.41
CA SER A 33 0.48 -8.22 -5.17
C SER A 33 -0.17 -9.33 -4.36
N ASP A 34 0.22 -9.49 -3.10
CA ASP A 34 -0.35 -10.47 -2.18
C ASP A 34 -1.86 -10.22 -1.98
N LEU A 35 -2.29 -8.96 -1.82
CA LEU A 35 -3.70 -8.59 -1.71
C LEU A 35 -4.49 -8.84 -3.01
N ILE A 36 -3.89 -8.54 -4.17
CA ILE A 36 -4.50 -8.82 -5.48
C ILE A 36 -4.70 -10.33 -5.66
N ILE A 37 -3.71 -11.14 -5.31
CA ILE A 37 -3.79 -12.62 -5.37
C ILE A 37 -4.89 -13.16 -4.45
N GLN A 38 -5.11 -12.51 -3.30
CA GLN A 38 -6.21 -12.84 -2.39
C GLN A 38 -7.60 -12.47 -2.94
N GLY A 39 -7.67 -11.83 -4.11
CA GLY A 39 -8.90 -11.51 -4.81
C GLY A 39 -9.44 -10.10 -4.51
N GLU A 40 -8.65 -9.25 -3.84
CA GLU A 40 -9.02 -7.85 -3.62
C GLU A 40 -8.99 -7.08 -4.94
N LYS A 41 -10.07 -6.34 -5.24
CA LYS A 41 -10.29 -5.72 -6.56
C LYS A 41 -10.33 -4.20 -6.54
N ALA A 42 -10.51 -3.60 -5.38
CA ALA A 42 -10.56 -2.16 -5.21
C ALA A 42 -9.63 -1.75 -4.08
N PHE A 43 -8.77 -0.79 -4.37
CA PHE A 43 -7.76 -0.29 -3.44
C PHE A 43 -7.91 1.22 -3.30
N LEU A 44 -7.82 1.70 -2.06
CA LEU A 44 -7.63 3.11 -1.77
C LEU A 44 -6.24 3.26 -1.17
N LEU A 45 -5.33 3.84 -1.93
CA LEU A 45 -3.98 4.14 -1.46
C LEU A 45 -3.99 5.49 -0.74
N ASN A 46 -3.76 5.48 0.56
CA ASN A 46 -3.68 6.67 1.38
C ASN A 46 -2.22 7.07 1.56
N PHE A 47 -1.80 8.08 0.80
CA PHE A 47 -0.45 8.65 0.83
C PHE A 47 -0.34 9.91 1.71
N SER A 48 -1.31 10.19 2.58
CA SER A 48 -1.25 11.38 3.45
C SER A 48 -0.06 11.40 4.40
N GLY A 49 0.53 10.25 4.72
CA GLY A 49 1.77 10.13 5.50
C GLY A 49 3.01 9.86 4.65
N LEU A 50 2.90 9.88 3.33
CA LEU A 50 4.04 9.70 2.43
C LEU A 50 4.84 11.01 2.37
N GLU A 51 6.10 10.92 2.75
CA GLU A 51 7.05 12.03 2.81
C GLU A 51 7.78 12.22 1.47
N TYR A 52 8.05 11.12 0.75
CA TYR A 52 8.83 11.13 -0.48
C TYR A 52 8.53 9.92 -1.37
N ILE A 53 8.56 10.14 -2.70
CA ILE A 53 8.56 9.10 -3.73
C ILE A 53 9.55 9.44 -4.84
N SER A 54 10.33 8.45 -5.29
CA SER A 54 11.29 8.57 -6.42
C SER A 54 10.87 7.75 -7.63
#